data_AF-A0A1Q6V277-F1
#
_entry.id   AF-A0A1Q6V277-F1
#
_cell.length_a   1.000
_cell.length_b   1.000
_cell.length_c   1.000
_cell.angle_alpha   90.00
_cell.angle_beta   90.00
_cell.angle_gamma   90.00
#
_symmetry.space_group_name_H-M   'P 1'
#
loop_
_entity.id
_entity.type
_entity.pdbx_description
1 polymer ?
#
loop_
_entity_poly.entity_id
_entity_poly.type
_entity_poly.pdbx_seq_one_letter_code
_entity_poly.pdbx_strand_id
1 'polypeptide(L)' 'MLNIKNKRVRDKYKKFYLEHGYLPKYFDVYNGIEIVDIAPCITTTSNGSMGIGTLLIIEEKLE' A
#
# COMPACT_ATOMS: atom_id res chain seq x y z
N MET A 1 6.44 10.29 -11.65
CA MET A 1 6.77 10.82 -10.31
C MET A 1 5.52 10.68 -9.43
N LEU A 2 5.61 10.03 -8.27
CA LEU A 2 4.45 9.77 -7.39
C LEU A 2 3.74 11.09 -7.00
N ASN A 3 2.47 11.26 -7.39
CA ASN A 3 1.65 12.44 -7.07
C ASN A 3 1.09 12.37 -5.64
N ILE A 4 1.99 12.26 -4.65
CA ILE A 4 1.63 12.18 -3.23
C ILE A 4 1.67 13.58 -2.62
N LYS A 5 0.50 14.10 -2.26
CA LYS A 5 0.33 15.43 -1.64
C LYS A 5 0.89 15.52 -0.22
N ASN A 6 0.79 14.44 0.55
CA ASN A 6 1.28 14.40 1.93
C ASN A 6 2.82 14.26 1.96
N LYS A 7 3.50 15.27 2.53
CA LYS A 7 4.96 15.32 2.61
C LYS A 7 5.56 14.10 3.33
N ARG A 8 5.01 13.71 4.49
CA ARG A 8 5.52 12.58 5.29
C ARG A 8 5.47 11.27 4.51
N VAL A 9 4.35 11.02 3.84
CA VAL A 9 4.17 9.82 3.01
C VAL A 9 5.17 9.82 1.86
N ARG A 10 5.28 10.95 1.15
CA ARG A 10 6.22 11.10 0.03
C ARG A 10 7.67 10.88 0.45
N ASP A 11 8.06 11.41 1.60
CA ASP A 11 9.44 11.28 2.09
C ASP A 11 9.77 9.82 2.46
N LYS A 12 8.79 9.05 2.97
CA LYS A 12 8.93 7.60 3.18
C LYS A 12 9.15 6.82 1.88
N TYR A 13 8.34 7.08 0.85
CA TYR A 13 8.53 6.46 -0.47
C TYR A 13 9.87 6.85 -1.11
N LYS A 14 10.29 8.11 -0.97
CA LYS A 14 11.62 8.56 -1.44
C LYS A 14 12.73 7.81 -0.73
N LYS A 15 12.66 7.67 0.59
CA LYS A 15 13.66 6.94 1.37
C LYS A 15 13.77 5.49 0.90
N PHE A 16 12.64 4.79 0.78
CA PHE A 16 12.62 3.41 0.28
C PHE A 16 13.24 3.32 -1.12
N TYR A 17 12.86 4.22 -2.03
CA TYR A 17 13.41 4.22 -3.40
C TYR A 17 14.92 4.44 -3.41
N LEU A 18 15.45 5.32 -2.55
CA LEU A 18 16.89 5.54 -2.44
C LEU A 18 17.63 4.31 -1.89
N GLU A 19 16.99 3.54 -1.02
CA GLU A 19 17.57 2.33 -0.39
C GLU A 19 17.52 1.11 -1.32
N HIS A 20 16.44 0.97 -2.10
CA HIS A 20 16.17 -0.26 -2.87
C HIS A 20 16.24 -0.08 -4.40
N GLY A 21 16.18 1.15 -4.91
CA GLY A 21 16.21 1.43 -6.35
C GLY A 21 14.89 1.17 -7.09
N TYR A 22 13.83 0.76 -6.39
CA TYR A 22 12.49 0.55 -6.96
C TYR A 22 11.38 1.07 -6.03
N LEU A 23 10.16 1.11 -6.55
CA LEU A 23 8.96 1.43 -5.77
C LEU A 23 8.19 0.14 -5.45
N PRO A 24 7.81 -0.09 -4.19
CA PRO A 24 7.14 -1.31 -3.76
C PRO A 24 5.72 -1.37 -4.30
N LYS A 25 5.23 -2.58 -4.59
CA LYS A 25 3.83 -2.78 -5.03
C LYS A 25 2.84 -2.51 -3.88
N TYR A 26 3.21 -2.92 -2.67
CA TYR A 26 2.47 -2.67 -1.43
C TYR A 26 3.42 -2.16 -0.36
N PHE A 27 3.07 -1.04 0.26
CA PHE A 27 3.95 -0.35 1.18
C PHE A 27 3.24 0.07 2.45
N ASP A 28 3.78 -0.38 3.58
CA ASP A 28 3.39 0.16 4.87
C ASP A 28 4.12 1.49 5.07
N VAL A 29 3.42 2.59 4.88
CA VAL A 29 3.97 3.95 5.06
C VAL A 29 4.32 4.24 6.53
N TYR A 30 3.60 3.62 7.47
CA TYR A 30 3.82 3.82 8.90
C TYR A 30 5.17 3.23 9.31
N ASN A 31 5.36 1.95 9.00
CA ASN A 31 6.61 1.22 9.31
C ASN A 31 7.73 1.51 8.29
N GLY A 32 7.40 1.94 7.08
CA GLY A 32 8.34 2.22 5.99
C GLY A 32 8.89 0.96 5.34
N ILE A 33 8.10 -0.12 5.28
CA ILE A 33 8.53 -1.43 4.76
C ILE A 33 7.66 -1.87 3.57
N GLU A 34 8.25 -2.64 2.66
CA GLU A 34 7.51 -3.35 1.63
C GLU A 34 6.77 -4.55 2.22
N ILE A 35 5.53 -4.75 1.77
CA ILE A 35 4.72 -5.92 2.13
C ILE A 35 4.84 -6.93 0.99
N VAL A 36 5.57 -8.01 1.23
CA VAL A 36 5.84 -9.08 0.25
C VAL A 36 4.84 -10.25 0.36
N ASP A 37 4.44 -10.57 1.59
CA ASP A 37 3.51 -11.66 1.89
C ASP A 37 2.15 -11.09 2.30
N ILE A 38 1.25 -10.96 1.33
CA ILE A 38 -0.13 -10.58 1.60
C ILE A 38 -0.92 -11.87 1.74
N ALA A 39 -1.22 -12.25 2.99
CA ALA A 39 -2.29 -13.20 3.23
C ALA A 39 -3.59 -12.61 2.64
N PRO A 40 -4.41 -13.38 1.91
CA PRO A 40 -5.70 -12.93 1.36
C PRO A 40 -6.76 -12.64 2.44
N CYS A 41 -6.34 -12.39 3.67
CA CYS A 41 -7.18 -11.92 4.76
C CYS A 41 -7.28 -10.39 4.69
N ILE A 42 -8.41 -9.84 5.15
CA ILE A 42 -8.61 -8.38 5.28
C ILE A 42 -7.44 -7.76 6.05
N THR A 43 -6.48 -7.15 5.36
CA THR A 43 -5.41 -6.38 6.00
C THR A 43 -5.87 -4.94 6.12
N THR A 44 -6.65 -4.63 7.17
CA THR A 44 -6.88 -3.26 7.62
C THR A 44 -5.65 -2.79 8.39
N THR A 45 -4.54 -2.50 7.71
CA THR A 45 -3.43 -1.75 8.32
C THR A 45 -3.52 -0.29 7.91
N SER A 46 -4.66 0.33 8.23
CA SER A 46 -4.82 1.77 8.22
C SER A 46 -5.40 2.16 9.56
N ASN A 47 -4.68 3.00 10.31
CA ASN A 47 -5.06 3.51 11.62
C ASN A 47 -6.27 4.48 11.57
N GLY A 48 -7.17 4.33 10.58
CA GLY A 48 -8.27 5.25 10.30
C GLY A 48 -9.56 4.59 9.81
N SER A 49 -9.63 3.27 9.66
CA SER A 49 -10.83 2.58 9.15
C SER A 49 -11.36 1.55 10.15
N MET A 50 -12.01 2.02 11.22
CA MET A 50 -12.86 1.20 12.09
C MET A 50 -14.30 1.04 11.54
N GLY A 51 -14.54 1.26 10.25
CA GLY A 51 -15.89 1.19 9.70
C GLY A 51 -15.91 0.98 8.20
N ILE A 52 -16.45 -0.18 7.80
CA ILE A 52 -16.99 -0.50 6.47
C ILE A 52 -15.92 -0.71 5.40
N GLY A 53 -15.48 -1.97 5.27
CA GLY A 53 -14.74 -2.45 4.10
C GLY A 53 -15.70 -2.81 2.98
N THR A 54 -15.76 -1.99 1.94
CA THR A 54 -16.40 -2.37 0.67
C THR A 54 -15.33 -3.02 -0.23
N LEU A 55 -15.53 -4.29 -0.56
CA LEU A 55 -14.73 -5.01 -1.55
C LEU A 55 -15.35 -4.79 -2.93
N LEU A 56 -14.62 -4.16 -3.84
CA LEU A 56 -14.97 -4.15 -5.27
C LEU A 56 -14.24 -5.32 -5.93
N ILE A 57 -14.98 -6.37 -6.30
CA ILE A 57 -14.45 -7.50 -7.05
C ILE A 57 -14.80 -7.26 -8.52
N ILE A 58 -13.80 -7.31 -9.40
CA ILE A 58 -14.02 -7.32 -10.85
C ILE A 58 -14.45 -8.75 -11.21
N GLU A 59 -15.60 -8.91 -11.87
CA GLU A 59 -16.00 -10.19 -12.43
C GLU A 59 -15.06 -10.57 -13.58
N GLU A 60 -14.34 -11.68 -13.43
CA GLU A 60 -13.66 -12.34 -14.54
C GLU A 60 -14.61 -13.37 -15.16
N LYS A 61 -14.81 -13.28 -16.48
CA LYS A 61 -15.52 -14.32 -17.23
C LYS A 61 -14.65 -15.57 -17.22
N LEU A 62 -15.19 -16.67 -16.71
CA LEU A 62 -14.65 -18.01 -16.92
C LEU A 62 -14.81 -18.34 -18.41
N GLU A 63 -13.69 -18.47 -19.13
CA GLU A 63 -13.62 -19.09 -20.46
C GLU A 63 -13.81 -20.60 -20.36
#